data_AF-A0A518DYW7-F1
#
_entry.id   AF-A0A518DYW7-F1
#
_cell.length_a   1.000
_cell.length_b   1.000
_cell.length_c   1.000
_cell.angle_alpha   90.00
_cell.angle_beta   90.00
_cell.angle_gamma   90.00
#
_symmetry.space_group_name_H-M   'P 1'
#
loop_
_entity.id
_entity.type
_entity.pdbx_description
1 polymer ?
#
loop_
_entity_poly.entity_id
_entity_poly.type
_entity_poly.pdbx_seq_one_letter_code
_entity_poly.pdbx_strand_id
1 'polypeptide(L)'
;MRILLAIALTATAWSGLGADEIEGRKVYEVRYQEEIPYGVASWSASAAVKTGTGKESRFLPYNSEAAKGLILDATTDRDVETDPALQGRETSFYMAYNSQGWYIYIHCQEPDIQAYLDQSRDVSLELFFAPGLKRTPYYQMIVRQFAGTVSHYDWGMPHRHYRSIKDAAKVESLPLKTGYATFIFIPWEILYDRIPTDGEYWRFGLMRWGPSMTWGGKVHDTGNFGLIHFEKPPADQREKFDRRILRSAWFKYQAAAKAATTFWSDEELGDLDFYHETLKPEIDRQTALGEALGDPNEWDAFDLKRGAPAIADWMEFKYKVGELRTEFLLQKRFADNP
;
A
#
# COMPACT_ATOMS: atom_id res chain seq x y z
N MET A 1 -18.33 -33.65 -33.87
CA MET A 1 -18.55 -32.37 -33.17
C MET A 1 -17.51 -32.27 -32.06
N ARG A 2 -16.34 -31.68 -32.35
CA ARG A 2 -15.20 -31.55 -31.42
C ARG A 2 -15.31 -30.20 -30.72
N ILE A 3 -15.40 -30.21 -29.39
CA ILE A 3 -15.33 -29.00 -28.56
C ILE A 3 -13.85 -28.72 -28.32
N LEU A 4 -13.35 -27.63 -28.87
CA LEU A 4 -12.01 -27.11 -28.64
C LEU A 4 -12.03 -26.27 -27.36
N LEU A 5 -11.36 -26.77 -26.33
CA LEU A 5 -11.07 -26.07 -25.08
C LEU A 5 -9.87 -25.14 -25.34
N ALA A 6 -10.10 -23.83 -25.43
CA ALA A 6 -9.02 -22.85 -25.51
C ALA A 6 -8.55 -22.51 -24.09
N ILE A 7 -7.52 -23.23 -23.60
CA ILE A 7 -6.75 -22.81 -22.43
C ILE A 7 -5.71 -21.81 -22.95
N ALA A 8 -5.97 -20.51 -22.79
CA ALA A 8 -4.97 -19.48 -23.00
C ALA A 8 -4.00 -19.49 -21.81
N LEU A 9 -2.89 -20.22 -21.96
CA LEU A 9 -1.72 -20.10 -21.10
C LEU A 9 -0.91 -18.87 -21.55
N THR A 10 -1.16 -17.71 -20.97
CA THR A 10 -0.18 -16.63 -20.97
C THR A 10 0.85 -16.92 -19.88
N ALA A 11 1.82 -17.76 -20.20
CA ALA A 11 3.03 -17.90 -19.40
C ALA A 11 3.89 -16.65 -19.60
N THR A 12 3.66 -15.61 -18.79
CA THR A 12 4.68 -14.57 -18.62
C THR A 12 5.92 -15.25 -18.03
N ALA A 13 7.06 -15.11 -18.70
CA ALA A 13 8.30 -15.75 -18.29
C ALA A 13 8.83 -15.09 -17.00
N TRP A 14 8.70 -15.79 -15.90
CA TRP A 14 9.39 -15.45 -14.66
C TRP A 14 10.78 -16.11 -14.68
N SER A 15 11.72 -15.55 -15.43
CA SER A 15 13.12 -15.89 -15.23
C SER A 15 13.62 -15.24 -13.94
N GLY A 16 14.15 -16.06 -13.04
CA GLY A 16 14.73 -15.65 -11.77
C GLY A 16 15.88 -14.68 -11.99
N LEU A 17 15.73 -13.47 -11.43
CA LEU A 17 16.83 -12.57 -11.18
C LEU A 17 17.28 -12.79 -9.73
N GLY A 18 18.59 -12.80 -9.56
CA GLY A 18 19.24 -13.07 -8.28
C GLY A 18 18.74 -12.13 -7.19
N ALA A 19 18.92 -12.59 -5.96
CA ALA A 19 18.77 -11.82 -4.74
C ALA A 19 19.67 -10.58 -4.78
N ASP A 20 19.18 -9.47 -5.33
CA ASP A 20 19.94 -8.23 -5.34
C ASP A 20 19.98 -7.62 -3.93
N GLU A 21 21.13 -7.03 -3.60
CA GLU A 21 21.32 -6.23 -2.41
C GLU A 21 21.82 -4.84 -2.81
N ILE A 22 21.20 -3.80 -2.25
CA ILE A 22 21.62 -2.41 -2.44
C ILE A 22 22.03 -1.87 -1.08
N GLU A 23 23.31 -1.53 -0.93
CA GLU A 23 23.88 -1.02 0.32
C GLU A 23 23.62 -1.96 1.52
N GLY A 24 23.73 -3.28 1.29
CA GLY A 24 23.49 -4.31 2.30
C GLY A 24 22.01 -4.56 2.64
N ARG A 25 21.08 -3.97 1.88
CA ARG A 25 19.63 -4.17 2.03
C ARG A 25 19.13 -5.14 0.97
N LYS A 26 18.33 -6.13 1.39
CA LYS A 26 17.63 -7.05 0.48
C LYS A 26 16.72 -6.26 -0.46
N VAL A 27 16.73 -6.61 -1.73
CA VAL A 27 15.78 -6.10 -2.73
C VAL A 27 14.79 -7.18 -3.13
N TYR A 28 13.52 -6.80 -3.31
CA TYR A 28 12.46 -7.63 -3.90
C TYR A 28 11.80 -6.90 -5.08
N GLU A 29 11.70 -7.59 -6.21
CA GLU A 29 11.08 -7.06 -7.43
C GLU A 29 9.56 -7.25 -7.42
N VAL A 30 8.81 -6.15 -7.42
CA VAL A 30 7.35 -6.12 -7.51
C VAL A 30 6.96 -5.91 -8.98
N ARG A 31 6.37 -6.95 -9.57
CA ARG A 31 6.05 -6.94 -11.02
C ARG A 31 4.62 -6.50 -11.31
N TYR A 32 4.44 -5.82 -12.44
CA TYR A 32 3.16 -5.52 -13.02
C TYR A 32 2.50 -6.79 -13.55
N GLN A 33 1.25 -7.02 -13.20
CA GLN A 33 0.45 -8.13 -13.72
C GLN A 33 -0.99 -7.66 -13.89
N GLU A 34 -1.56 -7.82 -15.08
CA GLU A 34 -2.95 -7.41 -15.30
C GLU A 34 -3.91 -8.19 -14.38
N GLU A 35 -3.75 -9.51 -14.37
CA GLU A 35 -4.55 -10.44 -13.58
C GLU A 35 -3.74 -10.95 -12.39
N ILE A 36 -4.08 -10.48 -11.20
CA ILE A 36 -3.47 -10.88 -9.94
C ILE A 36 -4.50 -11.66 -9.12
N PRO A 37 -4.14 -12.82 -8.52
CA PRO A 37 -5.04 -13.51 -7.61
C PRO A 37 -5.53 -12.59 -6.49
N TYR A 38 -6.82 -12.63 -6.17
CA TYR A 38 -7.40 -11.85 -5.09
C TYR A 38 -7.83 -12.78 -3.95
N GLY A 39 -7.35 -12.52 -2.73
CA GLY A 39 -7.60 -13.35 -1.55
C GLY A 39 -6.62 -14.51 -1.38
N VAL A 40 -6.58 -15.08 -0.18
CA VAL A 40 -5.66 -16.15 0.21
C VAL A 40 -5.88 -17.39 -0.64
N ALA A 41 -7.14 -17.82 -0.80
CA ALA A 41 -7.47 -19.05 -1.55
C ALA A 41 -6.98 -18.99 -3.00
N SER A 42 -7.20 -17.88 -3.69
CA SER A 42 -6.77 -17.66 -5.07
C SER A 42 -5.25 -17.67 -5.20
N TRP A 43 -4.55 -16.99 -4.28
CA TRP A 43 -3.09 -16.99 -4.24
C TRP A 43 -2.51 -18.38 -3.96
N SER A 44 -3.02 -19.09 -2.95
CA SER A 44 -2.56 -20.45 -2.63
C SER A 44 -2.73 -21.42 -3.80
N ALA A 45 -3.74 -21.21 -4.64
CA ALA A 45 -4.00 -22.02 -5.83
C ALA A 45 -3.21 -21.58 -7.08
N SER A 46 -2.57 -20.40 -7.04
CA SER A 46 -1.89 -19.80 -8.19
C SER A 46 -0.68 -20.61 -8.67
N ALA A 47 -0.32 -20.44 -9.94
CA ALA A 47 0.89 -21.04 -10.49
C ALA A 47 2.14 -20.57 -9.75
N ALA A 48 2.25 -19.26 -9.46
CA ALA A 48 3.40 -18.66 -8.78
C ALA A 48 3.70 -19.33 -7.44
N VAL A 49 2.67 -19.56 -6.62
CA VAL A 49 2.84 -20.24 -5.32
C VAL A 49 3.22 -21.71 -5.49
N LYS A 50 2.61 -22.41 -6.46
CA LYS A 50 2.89 -23.83 -6.72
C LYS A 50 4.30 -24.07 -7.26
N THR A 51 4.82 -23.16 -8.08
CA THR A 51 6.16 -23.28 -8.68
C THR A 51 7.24 -22.58 -7.86
N GLY A 52 6.86 -21.82 -6.82
CA GLY A 52 7.79 -20.99 -6.03
C GLY A 52 8.33 -19.77 -6.79
N THR A 53 7.70 -19.45 -7.92
CA THR A 53 8.15 -18.41 -8.81
C THR A 53 7.84 -17.03 -8.20
N GLY A 54 8.87 -16.20 -8.03
CA GLY A 54 8.74 -14.89 -7.38
C GLY A 54 8.65 -14.96 -5.85
N LYS A 55 8.91 -16.13 -5.26
CA LYS A 55 8.92 -16.33 -3.82
C LYS A 55 10.10 -15.61 -3.20
N GLU A 56 9.84 -14.79 -2.19
CA GLU A 56 10.86 -14.32 -1.26
C GLU A 56 10.75 -15.09 0.05
N SER A 57 11.86 -15.64 0.52
CA SER A 57 11.91 -16.44 1.75
C SER A 57 13.17 -16.26 2.56
N ARG A 58 13.99 -15.24 2.26
CA ARG A 58 15.21 -14.88 3.00
C ARG A 58 14.87 -14.21 4.33
N PHE A 59 14.01 -14.82 5.15
CA PHE A 59 13.74 -14.36 6.51
C PHE A 59 14.88 -14.79 7.44
N LEU A 60 15.17 -13.96 8.43
CA LEU A 60 16.18 -14.26 9.47
C LEU A 60 15.51 -14.26 10.85
N PRO A 61 16.05 -15.02 11.83
CA PRO A 61 15.62 -14.90 13.21
C PRO A 61 15.70 -13.44 13.68
N TYR A 62 14.66 -12.94 14.37
CA TYR A 62 14.58 -11.51 14.71
C TYR A 62 15.78 -11.01 15.54
N ASN A 63 16.28 -11.84 16.46
CA ASN A 63 17.38 -11.48 17.35
C ASN A 63 18.78 -11.77 16.78
N SER A 64 18.92 -12.53 15.68
CA SER A 64 20.24 -12.79 15.09
C SER A 64 20.86 -11.53 14.47
N GLU A 65 20.04 -10.57 14.01
CA GLU A 65 20.51 -9.26 13.54
C GLU A 65 20.98 -8.35 14.69
N ALA A 66 20.48 -8.53 15.92
CA ALA A 66 21.06 -7.88 17.11
C ALA A 66 22.43 -8.45 17.46
N ALA A 67 22.64 -9.75 17.24
CA ALA A 67 23.96 -10.37 17.37
C ALA A 67 24.94 -9.87 16.30
N LYS A 68 24.46 -9.49 15.10
CA LYS A 68 25.32 -8.88 14.07
C LYS A 68 25.81 -7.47 14.42
N GLY A 69 25.04 -6.69 15.18
CA GLY A 69 25.49 -5.39 15.71
C GLY A 69 26.63 -5.50 16.74
N LEU A 70 26.94 -6.71 17.22
CA LEU A 70 28.05 -7.04 18.11
C LEU A 70 29.29 -7.56 17.36
N ILE A 71 29.31 -7.53 16.01
CA ILE A 71 30.41 -7.99 15.13
C ILE A 71 31.72 -7.18 15.25
N LEU A 72 31.78 -6.17 16.13
CA LEU A 72 33.03 -5.44 16.39
C LEU A 72 34.02 -6.22 17.29
N ASP A 73 33.72 -7.46 17.70
CA ASP A 73 34.68 -8.33 18.38
C ASP A 73 35.25 -9.40 17.43
N ALA A 74 36.49 -9.18 16.98
CA ALA A 74 37.19 -9.95 15.96
C ALA A 74 37.65 -11.36 16.40
N THR A 75 37.04 -11.94 17.44
CA THR A 75 37.52 -13.19 18.05
C THR A 75 36.49 -14.29 18.20
N THR A 76 35.26 -14.13 17.70
CA THR A 76 34.22 -15.16 17.89
C THR A 76 33.70 -15.71 16.56
N ASP A 77 34.27 -16.82 16.10
CA ASP A 77 33.55 -17.74 15.21
C ASP A 77 32.35 -18.29 16.00
N ARG A 78 31.14 -17.95 15.58
CA ARG A 78 29.94 -18.65 16.02
C ARG A 78 29.26 -19.26 14.81
N ASP A 79 29.21 -20.58 14.82
CA ASP A 79 28.24 -21.34 14.05
C ASP A 79 26.85 -20.76 14.33
N VAL A 80 26.18 -20.28 13.29
CA VAL A 80 24.76 -19.91 13.36
C VAL A 80 24.01 -21.24 13.48
N GLU A 81 23.95 -21.79 14.69
CA GLU A 81 23.10 -22.94 14.99
C GLU A 81 21.68 -22.60 14.54
N THR A 82 21.13 -23.41 13.65
CA THR A 82 19.72 -23.35 13.26
C THR A 82 18.89 -23.59 14.51
N ASP A 83 18.23 -22.55 15.02
CA ASP A 83 17.28 -22.65 16.13
C ASP A 83 16.25 -23.75 15.80
N PRO A 84 16.23 -24.88 16.54
CA PRO A 84 15.30 -25.97 16.29
C PRO A 84 13.84 -25.52 16.31
N ALA A 85 13.52 -24.42 17.03
CA ALA A 85 12.18 -23.84 17.06
C ALA A 85 11.76 -23.21 15.72
N LEU A 86 12.68 -22.99 14.77
CA LEU A 86 12.40 -22.45 13.44
C LEU A 86 12.32 -23.53 12.36
N GLN A 87 12.66 -24.78 12.67
CA GLN A 87 12.64 -25.86 11.70
C GLN A 87 11.21 -26.10 11.16
N GLY A 88 11.05 -26.06 9.83
CA GLY A 88 9.75 -26.21 9.17
C GLY A 88 8.80 -25.03 9.37
N ARG A 89 9.28 -23.90 9.88
CA ARG A 89 8.49 -22.69 10.10
C ARG A 89 8.89 -21.54 9.17
N GLU A 90 9.19 -21.86 7.91
CA GLU A 90 9.59 -20.84 6.94
C GLU A 90 8.49 -19.79 6.74
N THR A 91 8.92 -18.55 6.54
CA THR A 91 8.04 -17.46 6.15
C THR A 91 8.42 -17.02 4.74
N SER A 92 7.43 -16.75 3.92
CA SER A 92 7.65 -16.27 2.57
C SER A 92 6.58 -15.31 2.12
N PHE A 93 6.89 -14.49 1.13
CA PHE A 93 5.89 -13.63 0.50
C PHE A 93 6.06 -13.54 -1.01
N TYR A 94 5.01 -13.05 -1.64
CA TYR A 94 4.90 -12.72 -3.05
C TYR A 94 4.25 -11.35 -3.14
N MET A 95 4.71 -10.51 -4.07
CA MET A 95 4.03 -9.25 -4.36
C MET A 95 3.89 -9.05 -5.86
N ALA A 96 2.80 -8.41 -6.22
CA ALA A 96 2.53 -7.95 -7.57
C ALA A 96 1.71 -6.67 -7.49
N TYR A 97 1.64 -5.94 -8.60
CA TYR A 97 0.79 -4.77 -8.67
C TYR A 97 0.14 -4.63 -10.04
N ASN A 98 -0.98 -3.90 -10.09
CA ASN A 98 -1.68 -3.59 -11.32
C ASN A 98 -2.28 -2.19 -11.24
N SER A 99 -3.10 -1.81 -12.22
CA SER A 99 -3.79 -0.50 -12.23
C SER A 99 -4.67 -0.22 -11.00
N GLN A 100 -5.08 -1.24 -10.24
CA GLN A 100 -5.95 -1.11 -9.07
C GLN A 100 -5.19 -0.88 -7.76
N GLY A 101 -4.09 -1.58 -7.56
CA GLY A 101 -3.35 -1.51 -6.30
C GLY A 101 -2.13 -2.41 -6.22
N TRP A 102 -1.62 -2.52 -5.00
CA TRP A 102 -0.52 -3.39 -4.62
C TRP A 102 -1.04 -4.59 -3.84
N TYR A 103 -0.59 -5.77 -4.24
CA TYR A 103 -1.05 -7.07 -3.74
C TYR A 103 0.12 -7.75 -3.06
N ILE A 104 -0.09 -8.19 -1.83
CA ILE A 104 0.92 -8.86 -1.01
C ILE A 104 0.30 -10.16 -0.51
N TYR A 105 0.94 -11.28 -0.78
CA TYR A 105 0.56 -12.58 -0.26
C TYR A 105 1.70 -13.12 0.59
N ILE A 106 1.41 -13.42 1.86
CA ILE A 106 2.37 -13.92 2.84
C ILE A 106 1.95 -15.32 3.23
N HIS A 107 2.88 -16.26 3.17
CA HIS A 107 2.68 -17.65 3.59
C HIS A 107 3.68 -18.00 4.68
N CYS A 108 3.14 -18.42 5.83
CA CYS A 108 3.87 -18.87 6.99
C CYS A 108 3.65 -20.36 7.19
N GLN A 109 4.71 -21.16 7.06
CA GLN A 109 4.67 -22.55 7.48
C GLN A 109 4.61 -22.63 9.00
N GLU A 110 3.75 -23.50 9.49
CA GLU A 110 3.51 -23.68 10.92
C GLU A 110 3.06 -25.15 11.11
N PRO A 111 4.01 -26.08 11.36
CA PRO A 111 3.72 -27.51 11.46
C PRO A 111 2.70 -27.82 12.56
N ASP A 112 2.67 -27.00 13.61
CA ASP A 112 1.79 -27.16 14.75
C ASP A 112 0.51 -26.32 14.63
N ILE A 113 0.13 -25.87 13.43
CA ILE A 113 -1.01 -24.96 13.20
C ILE A 113 -2.29 -25.42 13.89
N GLN A 114 -2.58 -26.73 13.88
CA GLN A 114 -3.77 -27.27 14.54
C GLN A 114 -3.75 -27.01 16.05
N ALA A 115 -2.59 -27.15 16.70
CA ALA A 115 -2.45 -26.85 18.12
C ALA A 115 -2.65 -25.36 18.42
N TYR A 116 -2.20 -24.46 17.53
CA TYR A 116 -2.45 -23.02 17.67
C TYR A 116 -3.95 -22.71 17.60
N LEU A 117 -4.67 -23.32 16.65
CA LEU A 117 -6.12 -23.17 16.50
C LEU A 117 -6.85 -23.73 17.72
N ASP A 118 -6.51 -24.94 18.16
CA ASP A 118 -7.16 -25.62 19.29
C ASP A 118 -6.94 -24.85 20.62
N GLN A 119 -5.78 -24.22 20.80
CA GLN A 119 -5.44 -23.46 22.01
C GLN A 119 -5.82 -21.98 21.91
N SER A 120 -6.40 -21.52 20.79
CA SER A 120 -6.64 -20.10 20.51
C SER A 120 -5.36 -19.24 20.69
N ARG A 121 -4.19 -19.83 20.40
CA ARG A 121 -2.91 -19.13 20.48
C ARG A 121 -2.74 -18.31 19.23
N ASP A 122 -2.71 -16.99 19.40
CA ASP A 122 -2.56 -16.07 18.27
C ASP A 122 -1.10 -15.94 17.82
N VAL A 123 -0.95 -15.63 16.54
CA VAL A 123 0.31 -15.25 15.89
C VAL A 123 0.06 -13.99 15.09
N SER A 124 1.09 -13.18 14.89
CA SER A 124 0.91 -11.94 14.14
C SER A 124 1.97 -11.70 13.09
N LEU A 125 1.57 -10.96 12.08
CA LEU A 125 2.47 -10.35 11.12
C LEU A 125 2.47 -8.85 11.38
N GLU A 126 3.65 -8.26 11.30
CA GLU A 126 3.82 -6.82 11.42
C GLU A 126 4.55 -6.32 10.17
N LEU A 127 3.88 -5.44 9.43
CA LEU A 127 4.30 -4.93 8.14
C LEU A 127 4.69 -3.47 8.27
N PHE A 128 5.76 -3.08 7.59
CA PHE A 128 6.18 -1.69 7.46
C PHE A 128 6.45 -1.35 6.01
N PHE A 129 6.03 -0.17 5.55
CA PHE A 129 6.49 0.35 4.27
C PHE A 129 6.53 1.87 4.22
N ALA A 130 7.43 2.42 3.40
CA ALA A 130 7.51 3.86 3.15
C ALA A 130 7.52 4.12 1.63
N PRO A 131 6.60 4.94 1.10
CA PRO A 131 6.61 5.31 -0.31
C PRO A 131 7.85 6.14 -0.67
N GLY A 132 8.77 5.51 -1.39
CA GLY A 132 10.06 6.07 -1.80
C GLY A 132 11.18 5.96 -0.75
N LEU A 133 12.38 6.39 -1.14
CA LEU A 133 13.59 6.36 -0.30
C LEU A 133 13.84 7.66 0.50
N LYS A 134 13.09 8.73 0.24
CA LYS A 134 13.22 10.00 0.96
C LYS A 134 12.59 9.92 2.36
N ARG A 135 12.69 10.99 3.15
CA ARG A 135 12.09 11.12 4.50
C ARG A 135 10.55 11.24 4.41
N THR A 136 9.90 10.21 3.88
CA THR A 136 8.45 10.05 3.91
C THR A 136 8.09 9.33 5.21
N PRO A 137 7.00 9.73 5.92
CA PRO A 137 6.45 8.90 6.98
C PRO A 137 6.15 7.49 6.46
N TYR A 138 6.26 6.50 7.34
CA TYR A 138 6.03 5.10 6.99
C TYR A 138 4.70 4.63 7.56
N TYR A 139 4.15 3.59 6.95
CA TYR A 139 2.96 2.90 7.41
C TYR A 139 3.36 1.67 8.20
N GLN A 140 2.60 1.37 9.25
CA GLN A 140 2.71 0.13 10.00
C GLN A 140 1.35 -0.53 10.15
N MET A 141 1.32 -1.84 9.99
CA MET A 141 0.14 -2.66 10.16
C MET A 141 0.49 -3.93 10.93
N ILE A 142 -0.31 -4.28 11.93
CA ILE A 142 -0.19 -5.55 12.66
C ILE A 142 -1.43 -6.38 12.38
N VAL A 143 -1.25 -7.53 11.72
CA VAL A 143 -2.31 -8.50 11.41
C VAL A 143 -2.24 -9.64 12.42
N ARG A 144 -3.26 -9.76 13.26
CA ARG A 144 -3.43 -10.87 14.20
C ARG A 144 -4.25 -11.97 13.54
N GLN A 145 -3.61 -13.09 13.27
CA GLN A 145 -4.08 -14.08 12.30
C GLN A 145 -5.37 -14.76 12.72
N PHE A 146 -5.47 -15.19 13.97
CA PHE A 146 -6.63 -15.94 14.45
C PHE A 146 -7.61 -15.06 15.23
N ALA A 147 -7.16 -13.91 15.72
CA ALA A 147 -8.06 -12.91 16.28
C ALA A 147 -8.86 -12.15 15.20
N GLY A 148 -8.44 -12.23 13.93
CA GLY A 148 -9.11 -11.52 12.81
C GLY A 148 -9.05 -10.01 12.94
N THR A 149 -8.06 -9.48 13.66
CA THR A 149 -7.92 -8.04 13.90
C THR A 149 -6.71 -7.47 13.18
N VAL A 150 -6.85 -6.23 12.72
CA VAL A 150 -5.77 -5.48 12.07
C VAL A 150 -5.62 -4.13 12.75
N SER A 151 -4.47 -3.93 13.39
CA SER A 151 -4.08 -2.63 13.93
C SER A 151 -3.31 -1.85 12.88
N HIS A 152 -3.66 -0.58 12.70
CA HIS A 152 -2.96 0.34 11.81
C HIS A 152 -2.33 1.44 12.65
N TYR A 153 -1.08 1.78 12.37
CA TYR A 153 -0.36 2.86 13.05
C TYR A 153 0.14 3.84 12.01
N ASP A 154 -0.34 5.07 12.17
CA ASP A 154 0.05 6.19 11.34
C ASP A 154 1.19 6.97 11.98
N TRP A 155 2.38 6.88 11.38
CA TRP A 155 3.57 7.59 11.86
C TRP A 155 3.71 8.98 11.24
N GLY A 156 2.80 9.36 10.33
CA GLY A 156 2.60 10.71 9.85
C GLY A 156 1.35 11.34 10.46
N MET A 157 1.39 12.66 10.68
CA MET A 157 0.17 13.41 10.97
C MET A 157 -0.71 13.45 9.71
N PRO A 158 -2.04 13.35 9.81
CA PRO A 158 -2.92 13.46 8.65
C PRO A 158 -2.75 14.79 7.92
N HIS A 159 -2.37 14.75 6.64
CA HIS A 159 -2.28 15.91 5.75
C HIS A 159 -2.49 15.49 4.28
N ARG A 160 -2.55 16.44 3.36
CA ARG A 160 -2.74 16.23 1.91
C ARG A 160 -1.78 15.26 1.21
N HIS A 161 -0.73 14.81 1.88
CA HIS A 161 0.27 13.89 1.32
C HIS A 161 0.53 12.70 2.25
N TYR A 162 -0.33 12.50 3.26
CA TYR A 162 -0.27 11.38 4.18
C TYR A 162 -1.69 11.00 4.62
N ARG A 163 -2.12 9.80 4.24
CA ARG A 163 -3.49 9.30 4.47
C ARG A 163 -3.41 7.99 5.20
N SER A 164 -4.25 7.81 6.21
CA SER A 164 -4.35 6.52 6.90
C SER A 164 -4.70 5.41 5.92
N ILE A 165 -3.96 4.30 5.96
CA ILE A 165 -4.33 3.08 5.22
C ILE A 165 -5.46 2.30 5.89
N LYS A 166 -5.84 2.69 7.10
CA LYS A 166 -6.98 2.12 7.83
C LYS A 166 -8.24 2.24 6.97
N ASP A 167 -9.04 1.18 6.95
CA ASP A 167 -10.29 1.03 6.18
C ASP A 167 -10.13 0.96 4.64
N ALA A 168 -9.04 1.49 4.09
CA ALA A 168 -8.68 1.39 2.68
C ALA A 168 -8.03 0.04 2.33
N ALA A 169 -7.06 -0.40 3.14
CA ALA A 169 -6.41 -1.69 2.94
C ALA A 169 -7.40 -2.85 3.18
N LYS A 170 -7.35 -3.88 2.33
CA LYS A 170 -8.08 -5.13 2.54
C LYS A 170 -7.10 -6.17 3.04
N VAL A 171 -7.47 -6.87 4.11
CA VAL A 171 -6.66 -7.92 4.72
C VAL A 171 -7.54 -9.15 4.91
N GLU A 172 -7.03 -10.29 4.46
CA GLU A 172 -7.65 -11.60 4.66
C GLU A 172 -6.59 -12.55 5.20
N SER A 173 -6.92 -13.27 6.27
CA SER A 173 -6.05 -14.28 6.87
C SER A 173 -6.80 -15.60 6.99
N LEU A 174 -6.20 -16.68 6.51
CA LEU A 174 -6.79 -18.02 6.60
C LEU A 174 -5.76 -19.05 7.06
N PRO A 175 -6.15 -20.00 7.92
CA PRO A 175 -5.35 -21.19 8.16
C PRO A 175 -5.30 -22.06 6.91
N LEU A 176 -4.14 -22.66 6.68
CA LEU A 176 -3.85 -23.63 5.62
C LEU A 176 -3.44 -24.96 6.25
N LYS A 177 -3.39 -26.03 5.47
CA LYS A 177 -2.97 -27.36 5.96
C LYS A 177 -1.54 -27.37 6.55
N THR A 178 -0.66 -26.51 6.05
CA THR A 178 0.76 -26.46 6.41
C THR A 178 1.11 -25.22 7.23
N GLY A 179 0.12 -24.41 7.60
CA GLY A 179 0.34 -23.18 8.35
C GLY A 179 -0.76 -22.16 8.14
N TYR A 180 -0.42 -20.93 7.80
CA TYR A 180 -1.41 -19.89 7.52
C TYR A 180 -0.92 -18.93 6.45
N ALA A 181 -1.85 -18.21 5.85
CA ALA A 181 -1.52 -17.18 4.88
C ALA A 181 -2.33 -15.91 5.10
N THR A 182 -1.73 -14.79 4.70
CA THR A 182 -2.33 -13.46 4.74
C THR A 182 -2.25 -12.84 3.35
N PHE A 183 -3.38 -12.36 2.87
CA PHE A 183 -3.49 -11.51 1.70
C PHE A 183 -3.73 -10.07 2.14
N ILE A 184 -2.98 -9.13 1.57
CA ILE A 184 -3.13 -7.69 1.76
C ILE A 184 -3.27 -7.05 0.39
N PHE A 185 -4.28 -6.20 0.23
CA PHE A 185 -4.46 -5.33 -0.93
C PHE A 185 -4.47 -3.86 -0.49
N ILE A 186 -3.59 -3.06 -1.09
CA ILE A 186 -3.50 -1.62 -0.85
C ILE A 186 -3.91 -0.89 -2.15
N PRO A 187 -5.07 -0.21 -2.18
CA PRO A 187 -5.54 0.49 -3.37
C PRO A 187 -4.67 1.73 -3.65
N TRP A 188 -4.39 2.02 -4.92
CA TRP A 188 -3.53 3.15 -5.28
C TRP A 188 -4.11 4.51 -4.89
N GLU A 189 -5.42 4.61 -4.70
CA GLU A 189 -6.09 5.85 -4.29
C GLU A 189 -5.59 6.40 -2.96
N ILE A 190 -5.04 5.56 -2.06
CA ILE A 190 -4.48 6.01 -0.79
C ILE A 190 -3.03 6.51 -0.92
N LEU A 191 -2.37 6.17 -2.02
CA LEU A 191 -0.99 6.52 -2.35
C LEU A 191 -0.90 7.22 -3.71
N TYR A 192 -1.95 7.92 -4.15
CA TYR A 192 -2.07 8.39 -5.54
C TYR A 192 -0.95 9.35 -5.95
N ASP A 193 -0.40 10.11 -5.00
CA ASP A 193 0.69 11.06 -5.20
C ASP A 193 2.08 10.40 -5.10
N ARG A 194 2.10 9.07 -4.96
CA ARG A 194 3.30 8.26 -4.75
C ARG A 194 3.34 6.98 -5.59
N ILE A 195 2.41 6.76 -6.51
CA ILE A 195 2.34 5.54 -7.32
C ILE A 195 3.70 5.32 -8.01
N PRO A 196 4.33 4.13 -7.88
CA PRO A 196 5.67 3.90 -8.39
C PRO A 196 5.60 3.51 -9.87
N THR A 197 5.59 4.51 -10.74
CA THR A 197 5.39 4.33 -12.19
C THR A 197 6.67 4.39 -13.03
N ASP A 198 7.82 4.63 -12.40
CA ASP A 198 9.07 4.96 -13.08
C ASP A 198 10.28 4.14 -12.57
N GLY A 199 10.04 3.00 -11.92
CA GLY A 199 11.11 2.13 -11.42
C GLY A 199 11.56 2.49 -10.01
N GLU A 200 10.65 2.91 -9.14
CA GLU A 200 10.98 3.42 -7.82
C GLU A 200 11.19 2.31 -6.79
N TYR A 201 12.12 2.60 -5.87
CA TYR A 201 12.35 1.80 -4.67
C TYR A 201 11.57 2.35 -3.49
N TRP A 202 10.88 1.47 -2.76
CA TRP A 202 10.25 1.76 -1.49
C TRP A 202 10.92 0.95 -0.39
N ARG A 203 10.86 1.45 0.83
CA ARG A 203 11.29 0.68 2.00
C ARG A 203 10.19 -0.29 2.39
N PHE A 204 10.57 -1.51 2.77
CA PHE A 204 9.66 -2.54 3.24
C PHE A 204 10.29 -3.37 4.35
N GLY A 205 9.50 -3.68 5.38
CA GLY A 205 9.86 -4.58 6.46
C GLY A 205 8.70 -5.50 6.78
N LEU A 206 8.99 -6.75 7.12
CA LEU A 206 7.99 -7.73 7.51
C LEU A 206 8.50 -8.60 8.64
N MET A 207 7.78 -8.59 9.75
CA MET A 207 8.06 -9.39 10.93
C MET A 207 6.96 -10.42 11.12
N ARG A 208 7.35 -11.64 11.48
CA ARG A 208 6.46 -12.66 12.00
C ARG A 208 6.70 -12.77 13.50
N TRP A 209 5.62 -12.82 14.26
CA TRP A 209 5.64 -13.04 15.71
C TRP A 209 4.99 -14.40 16.00
N GLY A 210 5.79 -15.33 16.52
CA GLY A 210 5.40 -16.72 16.74
C GLY A 210 5.68 -17.63 15.52
N PRO A 211 6.94 -18.05 15.30
CA PRO A 211 8.19 -17.60 15.93
C PRO A 211 8.68 -16.25 15.38
N SER A 212 9.60 -15.60 16.09
CA SER A 212 10.08 -14.26 15.76
C SER A 212 11.07 -14.25 14.60
N MET A 213 10.62 -13.78 13.43
CA MET A 213 11.44 -13.68 12.20
C MET A 213 11.27 -12.31 11.55
N THR A 214 12.24 -11.90 10.73
CA THR A 214 12.17 -10.65 9.98
C THR A 214 12.71 -10.77 8.55
N TRP A 215 12.07 -10.01 7.66
CA TRP A 215 12.60 -9.61 6.37
C TRP A 215 12.72 -8.09 6.35
N GLY A 216 13.92 -7.58 6.05
CA GLY A 216 14.15 -6.13 6.01
C GLY A 216 14.31 -5.48 7.39
N GLY A 217 15.16 -6.02 8.26
CA GLY A 217 15.65 -5.30 9.45
C GLY A 217 14.79 -5.43 10.71
N LYS A 218 14.86 -4.45 11.62
CA LYS A 218 14.19 -4.48 12.93
C LYS A 218 13.03 -3.49 13.00
N VAL A 219 12.11 -3.72 13.94
CA VAL A 219 11.00 -2.80 14.22
C VAL A 219 11.51 -1.37 14.40
N HIS A 220 10.89 -0.42 13.69
CA HIS A 220 11.21 1.00 13.67
C HIS A 220 12.62 1.39 13.18
N ASP A 221 13.43 0.45 12.71
CA ASP A 221 14.73 0.73 12.08
C ASP A 221 14.59 0.98 10.58
N THR A 222 13.80 2.01 10.26
CA THR A 222 13.39 2.31 8.87
C THR A 222 14.59 2.55 7.94
N GLY A 223 15.74 2.96 8.45
CA GLY A 223 16.96 3.12 7.66
C GLY A 223 17.46 1.82 7.03
N ASN A 224 17.30 0.71 7.76
CA ASN A 224 17.81 -0.62 7.40
C ASN A 224 16.73 -1.56 6.85
N PHE A 225 15.54 -1.03 6.56
CA PHE A 225 14.51 -1.80 5.89
C PHE A 225 14.99 -2.34 4.54
N GLY A 226 14.43 -3.49 4.18
CA GLY A 226 14.57 -4.03 2.84
C GLY A 226 13.97 -3.07 1.82
N LEU A 227 14.28 -3.29 0.56
CA LEU A 227 13.76 -2.52 -0.54
C LEU A 227 12.81 -3.37 -1.37
N ILE A 228 11.69 -2.79 -1.74
CA ILE A 228 10.88 -3.30 -2.85
C ILE A 228 11.08 -2.37 -4.03
N HIS A 229 11.32 -2.93 -5.20
CA HIS A 229 11.48 -2.21 -6.45
C HIS A 229 10.26 -2.50 -7.33
N PHE A 230 9.55 -1.46 -7.73
CA PHE A 230 8.42 -1.62 -8.64
C PHE A 230 8.93 -1.57 -10.06
N GLU A 231 8.73 -2.64 -10.84
CA GLU A 231 9.10 -2.60 -12.25
C GLU A 231 8.30 -1.51 -12.95
N LYS A 232 8.87 -0.85 -13.97
CA LYS A 232 8.13 0.14 -14.75
C LYS A 232 6.96 -0.53 -15.49
N PRO A 233 5.71 -0.07 -15.36
CA PRO A 233 4.60 -0.68 -16.07
C PRO A 233 4.72 -0.41 -17.59
N PRO A 234 4.15 -1.29 -18.44
CA PRO A 234 4.02 -1.01 -19.87
C PRO A 234 3.28 0.31 -20.13
N ALA A 235 3.59 0.98 -21.25
CA ALA A 235 3.11 2.34 -21.53
C ALA A 235 1.57 2.43 -21.61
N ASP A 236 0.91 1.42 -22.18
CA ASP A 236 -0.54 1.28 -22.25
C ASP A 236 -1.19 1.15 -20.86
N GLN A 237 -0.46 0.62 -19.88
CA GLN A 237 -0.95 0.45 -18.52
C GLN A 237 -0.89 1.74 -17.73
N ARG A 238 0.08 2.62 -18.00
CA ARG A 238 0.18 3.95 -17.39
C ARG A 238 -1.10 4.75 -17.58
N GLU A 239 -1.69 4.72 -18.77
CA GLU A 239 -2.95 5.40 -19.04
C GLU A 239 -4.11 4.85 -18.18
N LYS A 240 -4.14 3.53 -17.93
CA LYS A 240 -5.15 2.93 -17.04
C LYS A 240 -5.00 3.40 -15.59
N PHE A 241 -3.77 3.55 -15.09
CA PHE A 241 -3.52 4.15 -13.77
C PHE A 241 -4.06 5.57 -13.72
N ASP A 242 -3.61 6.41 -14.64
CA ASP A 242 -3.94 7.84 -14.65
C ASP A 242 -5.46 8.05 -14.78
N ARG A 243 -6.13 7.27 -15.65
CA ARG A 243 -7.60 7.25 -15.79
C ARG A 243 -8.31 6.84 -14.51
N ARG A 244 -7.87 5.76 -13.88
CA ARG A 244 -8.47 5.30 -12.62
C ARG A 244 -8.33 6.36 -11.53
N ILE A 245 -7.14 6.93 -11.37
CA ILE A 245 -6.86 7.93 -10.34
C ILE A 245 -7.66 9.21 -10.58
N LEU A 246 -7.69 9.73 -11.80
CA LEU A 246 -8.48 10.91 -12.13
C LEU A 246 -9.97 10.67 -11.89
N ARG A 247 -10.48 9.50 -12.28
CA ARG A 247 -11.89 9.12 -12.05
C ARG A 247 -12.22 9.02 -10.57
N SER A 248 -11.37 8.35 -9.79
CA SER A 248 -11.52 8.26 -8.34
C SER A 248 -11.45 9.64 -7.68
N ALA A 249 -10.56 10.52 -8.15
CA ALA A 249 -10.45 11.89 -7.67
C ALA A 249 -11.74 12.67 -7.93
N TRP A 250 -12.28 12.61 -9.16
CA TRP A 250 -13.51 13.30 -9.54
C TRP A 250 -14.71 12.88 -8.68
N PHE A 251 -14.93 11.58 -8.48
CA PHE A 251 -16.06 11.13 -7.66
C PHE A 251 -15.89 11.45 -6.17
N LYS A 252 -14.66 11.38 -5.65
CA LYS A 252 -14.35 11.84 -4.28
C LYS A 252 -14.62 13.34 -4.12
N TYR A 253 -14.19 14.13 -5.10
CA TYR A 253 -14.45 15.57 -5.14
C TYR A 253 -15.95 15.86 -5.12
N GLN A 254 -16.74 15.23 -6.00
CA GLN A 254 -18.19 15.47 -6.06
C GLN A 254 -18.86 15.19 -4.71
N ALA A 255 -18.50 14.09 -4.06
CA ALA A 255 -19.01 13.77 -2.73
C ALA A 255 -18.59 14.79 -1.66
N ALA A 256 -17.31 15.20 -1.67
CA ALA A 256 -16.77 16.17 -0.72
C ALA A 256 -17.32 17.58 -0.94
N ALA A 257 -17.48 18.02 -2.19
CA ALA A 257 -18.03 19.31 -2.56
C ALA A 257 -19.50 19.43 -2.18
N LYS A 258 -20.28 18.36 -2.36
CA LYS A 258 -21.66 18.27 -1.87
C LYS A 258 -21.72 18.40 -0.35
N ALA A 259 -20.92 17.62 0.38
CA ALA A 259 -20.87 17.68 1.84
C ALA A 259 -20.43 19.06 2.35
N ALA A 260 -19.42 19.66 1.73
CA ALA A 260 -18.94 21.00 2.07
C ALA A 260 -20.01 22.07 1.79
N THR A 261 -20.71 21.99 0.65
CA THR A 261 -21.82 22.89 0.35
C THR A 261 -22.89 22.81 1.43
N THR A 262 -23.37 21.60 1.73
CA THR A 262 -24.40 21.40 2.76
C THR A 262 -24.01 21.97 4.12
N PHE A 263 -22.75 21.81 4.54
CA PHE A 263 -22.31 22.31 5.84
C PHE A 263 -22.10 23.83 5.86
N TRP A 264 -21.39 24.39 4.87
CA TRP A 264 -20.97 25.78 4.91
C TRP A 264 -22.07 26.77 4.49
N SER A 265 -23.06 26.31 3.71
CA SER A 265 -24.23 27.11 3.34
C SER A 265 -25.37 27.04 4.38
N ASP A 266 -25.17 26.34 5.49
CA ASP A 266 -26.17 26.28 6.56
C ASP A 266 -26.25 27.62 7.30
N GLU A 267 -27.47 28.13 7.50
CA GLU A 267 -27.70 29.45 8.10
C GLU A 267 -27.35 29.51 9.59
N GLU A 268 -27.36 28.37 10.31
CA GLU A 268 -27.15 28.32 11.75
C GLU A 268 -25.73 27.86 12.13
N LEU A 269 -25.21 26.85 11.43
CA LEU A 269 -23.95 26.18 11.75
C LEU A 269 -22.80 26.55 10.81
N GLY A 270 -23.12 27.13 9.65
CA GLY A 270 -22.17 27.43 8.59
C GLY A 270 -21.45 28.78 8.76
N ASP A 271 -20.80 29.20 7.67
CA ASP A 271 -20.26 30.56 7.51
C ASP A 271 -20.60 31.03 6.10
N LEU A 272 -21.69 31.79 5.99
CA LEU A 272 -22.25 32.20 4.70
C LEU A 272 -21.33 33.13 3.92
N ASP A 273 -20.61 34.02 4.60
CA ASP A 273 -19.63 34.93 3.94
C ASP A 273 -18.55 34.08 3.25
N PHE A 274 -17.92 33.16 3.98
CA PHE A 274 -16.91 32.26 3.41
C PHE A 274 -17.48 31.38 2.32
N TYR A 275 -18.69 30.86 2.52
CA TYR A 275 -19.36 30.04 1.53
C TYR A 275 -19.54 30.80 0.22
N HIS A 276 -20.15 31.98 0.26
CA HIS A 276 -20.48 32.75 -0.93
C HIS A 276 -19.26 33.40 -1.60
N GLU A 277 -18.33 33.93 -0.82
CA GLU A 277 -17.19 34.69 -1.34
C GLU A 277 -16.03 33.81 -1.77
N THR A 278 -15.82 32.67 -1.10
CA THR A 278 -14.62 31.83 -1.32
C THR A 278 -14.95 30.42 -1.79
N LEU A 279 -15.75 29.67 -1.02
CA LEU A 279 -15.91 28.25 -1.24
C LEU A 279 -16.76 27.93 -2.47
N LYS A 280 -17.90 28.61 -2.65
CA LYS A 280 -18.79 28.38 -3.79
C LYS A 280 -18.09 28.69 -5.13
N PRO A 281 -17.38 29.82 -5.31
CA PRO A 281 -16.60 30.05 -6.52
C PRO A 281 -15.58 28.96 -6.84
N GLU A 282 -14.89 28.42 -5.82
CA GLU A 282 -13.97 27.31 -6.02
C GLU A 282 -14.69 26.02 -6.42
N ILE A 283 -15.83 25.70 -5.78
CA ILE A 283 -16.65 24.56 -6.16
C ILE A 283 -17.14 24.69 -7.60
N ASP A 284 -17.66 25.86 -7.99
CA ASP A 284 -18.13 26.13 -9.36
C ASP A 284 -16.98 25.96 -10.37
N ARG A 285 -15.79 26.49 -10.06
CA ARG A 285 -14.59 26.36 -10.90
C ARG A 285 -14.14 24.91 -11.10
N GLN A 286 -14.07 24.14 -10.01
CA GLN A 286 -13.65 22.73 -10.04
C GLN A 286 -14.71 21.84 -10.71
N THR A 287 -16.00 22.15 -10.52
CA THR A 287 -17.12 21.47 -11.19
C THR A 287 -17.07 21.70 -12.69
N ALA A 288 -16.93 22.97 -13.12
CA ALA A 288 -16.82 23.32 -14.53
C ALA A 288 -15.62 22.64 -15.19
N LEU A 289 -14.49 22.50 -14.48
CA LEU A 289 -13.34 21.76 -14.98
C LEU A 289 -13.67 20.28 -15.22
N GLY A 290 -14.29 19.59 -14.26
CA GLY A 290 -14.65 18.18 -14.42
C GLY A 290 -15.72 17.94 -15.49
N GLU A 291 -16.73 18.81 -15.58
CA GLU A 291 -17.75 18.75 -16.64
C GLU A 291 -17.14 18.97 -18.03
N ALA A 292 -16.13 19.85 -18.15
CA ALA A 292 -15.42 20.10 -19.41
C ALA A 292 -14.50 18.95 -19.87
N LEU A 293 -14.31 17.91 -19.04
CA LEU A 293 -13.65 16.66 -19.43
C LEU A 293 -14.66 15.65 -20.02
N GLY A 294 -15.98 15.84 -19.86
CA GLY A 294 -16.98 14.89 -20.37
C GLY A 294 -17.16 13.65 -19.48
N ASP A 295 -17.56 12.52 -20.08
CA ASP A 295 -17.83 11.27 -19.35
C ASP A 295 -16.54 10.64 -18.79
N PRO A 296 -16.42 10.42 -17.46
CA PRO A 296 -15.28 9.75 -16.85
C PRO A 296 -14.97 8.33 -17.36
N ASN A 297 -15.90 7.67 -18.04
CA ASN A 297 -15.66 6.37 -18.68
C ASN A 297 -14.99 6.50 -20.05
N GLU A 298 -15.07 7.67 -20.68
CA GLU A 298 -14.61 7.91 -22.05
C GLU A 298 -13.30 8.71 -22.14
N TRP A 299 -12.83 9.29 -21.04
CA TRP A 299 -11.61 10.12 -21.00
C TRP A 299 -10.41 9.48 -21.68
N ASP A 300 -9.81 10.19 -22.63
CA ASP A 300 -8.59 9.75 -23.31
C ASP A 300 -7.32 10.40 -22.72
N ALA A 301 -6.16 10.11 -23.29
CA ALA A 301 -4.89 10.69 -22.84
C ALA A 301 -4.86 12.24 -22.82
N PHE A 302 -5.63 12.91 -23.68
CA PHE A 302 -5.74 14.37 -23.68
C PHE A 302 -6.53 14.87 -22.47
N ASP A 303 -7.65 14.21 -22.15
CA ASP A 303 -8.45 14.52 -20.95
C ASP A 303 -7.67 14.24 -19.67
N LEU A 304 -6.94 13.13 -19.61
CA LEU A 304 -6.08 12.80 -18.47
C LEU A 304 -5.06 13.90 -18.20
N LYS A 305 -4.41 14.41 -19.26
CA LYS A 305 -3.46 15.52 -19.14
C LYS A 305 -4.12 16.81 -18.67
N ARG A 306 -5.35 17.11 -19.14
CA ARG A 306 -6.11 18.29 -18.72
C ARG A 306 -6.57 18.21 -17.26
N GLY A 307 -6.99 17.03 -16.81
CA GLY A 307 -7.45 16.78 -15.45
C GLY A 307 -6.33 16.61 -14.41
N ALA A 308 -5.12 16.23 -14.84
CA ALA A 308 -4.01 15.91 -13.94
C ALA A 308 -3.73 16.98 -12.86
N PRO A 309 -3.70 18.29 -13.18
CA PRO A 309 -3.47 19.34 -12.18
C PRO A 309 -4.52 19.39 -11.05
N ALA A 310 -5.74 18.90 -11.30
CA ALA A 310 -6.83 18.94 -10.33
C ALA A 310 -6.84 17.74 -9.39
N ILE A 311 -6.14 16.64 -9.72
CA ILE A 311 -6.19 15.38 -8.96
C ILE A 311 -5.94 15.60 -7.47
N ALA A 312 -4.93 16.39 -7.12
CA ALA A 312 -4.57 16.60 -5.72
C ALA A 312 -5.66 17.35 -4.95
N ASP A 313 -6.24 18.39 -5.53
CA ASP A 313 -7.32 19.14 -4.89
C ASP A 313 -8.62 18.34 -4.86
N TRP A 314 -8.87 17.51 -5.87
CA TRP A 314 -10.05 16.64 -5.92
C TRP A 314 -9.99 15.49 -4.92
N MET A 315 -8.84 14.82 -4.82
CA MET A 315 -8.62 13.76 -3.82
C MET A 315 -8.71 14.30 -2.39
N GLU A 316 -8.22 15.52 -2.17
CA GLU A 316 -8.06 16.14 -0.86
C GLU A 316 -8.98 17.34 -0.62
N PHE A 317 -10.16 17.36 -1.24
CA PHE A 317 -10.99 18.56 -1.25
C PHE A 317 -11.35 19.05 0.17
N LYS A 318 -11.51 18.13 1.14
CA LYS A 318 -11.70 18.49 2.55
C LYS A 318 -10.56 19.36 3.11
N TYR A 319 -9.30 19.03 2.78
CA TYR A 319 -8.16 19.84 3.17
C TYR A 319 -8.14 21.16 2.41
N LYS A 320 -8.46 21.16 1.11
CA LYS A 320 -8.59 22.38 0.31
C LYS A 320 -9.59 23.36 0.91
N VAL A 321 -10.74 22.89 1.39
CA VAL A 321 -11.72 23.72 2.09
C VAL A 321 -11.12 24.34 3.36
N GLY A 322 -10.36 23.57 4.15
CA GLY A 322 -9.66 24.08 5.33
C GLY A 322 -8.60 25.14 5.01
N GLU A 323 -7.86 24.97 3.91
CA GLU A 323 -6.89 25.94 3.39
C GLU A 323 -7.58 27.25 3.01
N LEU A 324 -8.62 27.17 2.17
CA LEU A 324 -9.42 28.33 1.75
C LEU A 324 -10.02 29.07 2.94
N ARG A 325 -10.53 28.32 3.93
CA ARG A 325 -11.08 28.91 5.15
C ARG A 325 -10.03 29.63 5.96
N THR A 326 -8.84 29.06 6.07
CA THR A 326 -7.71 29.69 6.76
C THR A 326 -7.32 30.99 6.08
N GLU A 327 -7.18 30.99 4.75
CA GLU A 327 -6.86 32.18 3.96
C GLU A 327 -7.91 33.28 4.13
N PHE A 328 -9.20 32.93 4.00
CA PHE A 328 -10.32 33.85 4.20
C PHE A 328 -10.29 34.53 5.59
N LEU A 329 -10.08 33.75 6.65
CA LEU A 329 -10.02 34.27 8.02
C LEU A 329 -8.79 35.16 8.25
N LEU A 330 -7.65 34.82 7.66
CA LEU A 330 -6.45 35.67 7.74
C LEU A 330 -6.67 37.00 7.03
N GLN A 331 -7.27 36.98 5.84
CA GLN A 331 -7.59 38.21 5.10
C GLN A 331 -8.55 39.11 5.88
N LYS A 332 -9.63 38.54 6.44
CA LYS A 332 -10.59 39.29 7.26
C LYS A 332 -9.91 39.90 8.51
N ARG A 333 -9.10 39.09 9.22
CA ARG A 333 -8.37 39.53 10.43
C ARG A 333 -7.43 40.70 10.17
N PHE A 334 -6.74 40.72 9.03
CA PHE A 334 -5.78 41.79 8.70
C PHE A 334 -6.41 42.96 7.94
N ALA A 335 -7.58 42.77 7.31
CA ALA A 335 -8.36 43.88 6.75
C ALA A 335 -8.96 44.78 7.85
N ASP A 336 -9.33 44.19 9.00
CA ASP A 336 -9.93 44.90 10.13
C ASP A 336 -8.91 45.56 11.09
N ASN A 337 -7.60 45.46 10.79
CA ASN A 337 -6.52 45.99 11.64
C ASN A 337 -5.35 46.54 10.77
N PRO A 338 -5.56 47.65 10.03
CA PRO A 338 -4.60 48.21 9.08
C PRO A 338 -3.33 48.80 9.71
#